data_AF-A0A7I8K281-F1
#
_entry.id   AF-A0A7I8K281-F1
#
_cell.length_a   1.000
_cell.length_b   1.000
_cell.length_c   1.000
_cell.angle_alpha   90.00
_cell.angle_beta   90.00
_cell.angle_gamma   90.00
#
_symmetry.space_group_name_H-M   'P 1'
#
loop_
_entity.id
_entity.type
_entity.pdbx_description
1 polymer ?
#
loop_
_entity_poly.entity_id
_entity_poly.type
_entity_poly.pdbx_seq_one_letter_code
_entity_poly.pdbx_strand_id
1 'polypeptide(L)'
;MAPKQPNSGLFVGLNKGHVVTKRELAPRPTARKGKTSKRVHFVRNLIREVAGFAPYEKRITELLKVGKDKRALKLAKRKLGTHKRAKKKREEMAGVLRKMRKTVFDAKFFFSSGLSKWPYNPHKNSLLEWHA
;
A
#
# COMPACT_ATOMS: atom_id res chain seq x y z
N MET A 1 9.78 17.85 6.66
CA MET A 1 11.19 17.90 6.24
C MET A 1 11.70 19.24 6.74
N ALA A 2 12.71 19.27 7.62
CA ALA A 2 13.24 20.54 8.10
C ALA A 2 13.77 21.39 6.93
N PRO A 3 13.67 22.73 6.96
CA PRO A 3 14.23 23.57 5.91
C PRO A 3 15.74 23.31 5.81
N LYS A 4 16.24 23.16 4.58
CA LYS A 4 17.67 22.95 4.36
C LYS A 4 18.41 24.21 4.81
N GLN A 5 19.36 24.05 5.73
CA GLN A 5 20.17 25.14 6.26
C GLN A 5 20.83 25.94 5.12
N PRO A 6 20.93 27.28 5.23
CA PRO A 6 21.58 28.09 4.21
C PRO A 6 23.05 27.67 4.04
N ASN A 7 23.53 27.74 2.80
CA ASN A 7 24.94 27.45 2.53
C ASN A 7 25.81 28.52 3.23
N SER A 8 26.96 28.13 3.79
CA SER A 8 27.82 28.98 4.62
C SER A 8 28.89 29.75 3.82
N GLY A 9 28.90 29.68 2.49
CA GLY A 9 29.90 30.36 1.66
C GLY A 9 31.30 29.74 1.71
N LEU A 10 31.50 28.69 2.51
CA LEU A 10 32.78 27.99 2.66
C LEU A 10 33.06 27.07 1.45
N PHE A 11 34.33 26.89 1.10
CA PHE A 11 34.78 26.00 0.01
C PHE A 11 34.68 24.50 0.37
N VAL A 12 34.81 24.17 1.66
CA VAL A 12 34.71 22.79 2.21
C VAL A 12 33.73 22.75 3.40
N GLY A 13 33.11 21.59 3.65
CA GLY A 13 32.09 21.40 4.69
C GLY A 13 30.72 20.93 4.17
N LEU A 14 29.78 20.61 5.07
CA LEU A 14 28.45 20.08 4.70
C LEU A 14 27.53 21.11 4.03
N ASN A 15 27.59 22.37 4.48
CA ASN A 15 26.81 23.49 3.93
C ASN A 15 27.66 24.36 2.99
N LYS A 16 28.68 23.77 2.36
CA LYS A 16 29.57 24.49 1.45
C LYS A 16 28.86 25.02 0.20
N GLY A 17 29.52 25.97 -0.45
CA GLY A 17 29.06 26.57 -1.70
C GLY A 17 28.44 27.95 -1.49
N HIS A 18 28.12 28.60 -2.62
CA HIS A 18 27.62 29.96 -2.62
C HIS A 18 26.28 30.08 -1.90
N VAL A 19 26.12 31.17 -1.14
CA VAL A 19 24.89 31.47 -0.39
C VAL A 19 23.81 31.90 -1.38
N VAL A 20 22.94 30.97 -1.74
CA VAL A 20 21.83 31.22 -2.68
C VAL A 20 20.50 31.02 -1.98
N THR A 21 19.61 32.00 -2.11
CA THR A 21 18.20 31.89 -1.69
C THR A 21 17.46 30.96 -2.67
N LYS A 22 17.14 29.75 -2.21
CA LYS A 22 16.43 28.77 -3.05
C LYS A 22 14.95 29.12 -3.12
N ARG A 23 14.43 29.31 -4.34
CA ARG A 23 13.00 29.47 -4.60
C ARG A 23 12.33 28.09 -4.64
N GLU A 24 11.23 27.93 -3.92
CA GLU A 24 10.37 26.76 -4.04
C GLU A 24 9.64 26.79 -5.39
N LEU A 25 10.04 25.91 -6.30
CA LEU A 25 9.44 25.78 -7.62
C LEU A 25 8.28 24.78 -7.57
N ALA A 26 7.21 25.06 -8.34
CA ALA A 26 6.11 24.11 -8.47
C ALA A 26 6.63 22.79 -9.07
N PRO A 27 6.21 21.62 -8.55
CA PRO A 27 6.68 20.35 -9.04
C PRO A 27 6.23 20.13 -10.48
N ARG A 28 7.19 19.81 -11.36
CA ARG A 28 6.95 19.60 -12.79
C ARG A 28 5.91 18.49 -13.01
N PRO A 29 4.98 18.63 -13.97
CA PRO A 29 3.99 17.59 -14.25
C PRO A 29 4.60 16.21 -14.55
N THR A 30 5.77 16.16 -15.20
CA THR A 30 6.52 14.92 -15.48
C THR A 30 6.92 14.14 -14.22
N ALA A 31 7.17 14.85 -13.11
CA ALA A 31 7.49 14.23 -11.82
C ALA A 31 6.30 13.51 -11.18
N ARG A 32 5.07 13.68 -11.71
CA ARG A 32 3.87 12.99 -11.24
C ARG A 32 3.71 11.58 -11.83
N LYS A 33 4.56 11.17 -12.77
CA LYS A 33 4.51 9.83 -13.40
C LYS A 33 4.65 8.73 -12.34
N GLY A 34 3.74 7.76 -12.37
CA GLY A 34 3.71 6.62 -11.44
C GLY A 34 2.73 6.75 -10.27
N LYS A 35 2.12 7.93 -10.05
CA LYS A 35 0.98 8.06 -9.13
C LYS A 35 -0.25 7.39 -9.71
N THR A 36 -0.98 6.66 -8.86
CA THR A 36 -2.19 5.95 -9.25
C THR A 36 -3.42 6.84 -9.06
N SER A 37 -4.24 7.01 -10.11
CA SER A 37 -5.53 7.71 -10.02
C SER A 37 -6.63 6.80 -9.45
N LYS A 38 -7.73 7.39 -8.97
CA LYS A 38 -8.88 6.65 -8.40
C LYS A 38 -9.44 5.62 -9.39
N ARG A 39 -9.63 6.01 -10.65
CA ARG A 39 -10.09 5.11 -11.73
C ARG A 39 -9.15 3.92 -11.94
N VAL A 40 -7.84 4.16 -12.02
CA VAL A 40 -6.86 3.08 -12.25
C VAL A 40 -6.77 2.15 -11.03
N HIS A 41 -6.93 2.67 -9.82
CA HIS A 41 -6.99 1.82 -8.62
C HIS A 41 -8.22 0.89 -8.64
N PHE A 42 -9.39 1.42 -9.00
CA PHE A 42 -10.62 0.63 -9.13
C PHE A 42 -10.48 -0.49 -10.17
N VAL A 43 -10.02 -0.17 -11.38
CA VAL A 43 -9.80 -1.16 -12.46
C VAL A 43 -8.82 -2.26 -12.02
N ARG A 44 -7.72 -1.90 -11.34
CA ARG A 44 -6.75 -2.90 -10.85
C ARG A 44 -7.31 -3.82 -9.77
N ASN A 45 -8.24 -3.33 -8.94
CA ASN A 45 -8.91 -4.17 -7.94
C ASN A 45 -9.87 -5.15 -8.61
N LEU A 46 -10.70 -4.68 -9.56
CA LEU A 46 -11.60 -5.54 -10.34
C LEU A 46 -10.85 -6.67 -11.05
N ILE A 47 -9.75 -6.36 -11.74
CA ILE A 47 -8.96 -7.39 -12.45
C ILE A 47 -8.40 -8.45 -11.48
N ARG A 48 -8.02 -8.05 -10.26
CA ARG A 48 -7.51 -9.00 -9.24
C ARG A 48 -8.60 -9.90 -8.69
N GLU A 49 -9.84 -9.42 -8.63
CA GLU A 49 -11.01 -10.23 -8.23
C GLU A 49 -11.33 -11.28 -9.30
N VAL A 50 -11.29 -10.89 -10.59
CA VAL A 50 -11.61 -11.80 -11.71
C VAL A 50 -10.48 -12.80 -11.98
N ALA A 51 -9.23 -12.34 -12.09
CA ALA A 51 -8.11 -13.21 -12.46
C ALA A 51 -7.52 -14.01 -11.28
N GLY A 52 -7.79 -13.59 -10.05
CA GLY A 52 -7.26 -14.22 -8.85
C GLY A 52 -5.75 -14.06 -8.65
N PHE A 53 -5.17 -14.92 -7.80
CA PHE A 53 -3.74 -14.88 -7.44
C PHE A 53 -2.89 -15.87 -8.24
N ALA A 54 -1.69 -15.44 -8.58
CA ALA A 54 -0.70 -16.30 -9.23
C ALA A 54 -0.17 -17.39 -8.26
N PRO A 55 0.33 -18.54 -8.76
CA PRO A 55 0.72 -19.68 -7.91
C PRO A 55 1.89 -19.38 -6.96
N TYR A 56 2.74 -18.40 -7.26
CA TYR A 56 3.79 -17.96 -6.32
C TYR A 56 3.23 -17.04 -5.23
N GLU A 57 2.16 -16.31 -5.51
CA GLU A 57 1.49 -15.42 -4.55
C GLU A 57 0.73 -16.25 -3.51
N LYS A 58 0.06 -17.33 -3.94
CA LYS A 58 -0.58 -18.32 -3.07
C LYS A 58 0.43 -18.92 -2.07
N ARG A 59 1.59 -19.37 -2.56
CA ARG A 59 2.69 -19.87 -1.70
C ARG A 59 3.23 -18.82 -0.72
N ILE A 60 3.28 -17.54 -1.11
CA ILE A 60 3.66 -16.46 -0.18
C ILE A 60 2.61 -16.33 0.92
N THR A 61 1.31 -16.34 0.58
CA THR A 61 0.25 -16.26 1.60
C THR A 61 0.24 -17.44 2.56
N GLU A 62 0.51 -18.65 2.09
CA GLU A 62 0.63 -19.84 2.95
C GLU A 62 1.78 -19.68 3.96
N LEU A 63 2.95 -19.24 3.49
CA LEU A 63 4.10 -19.00 4.37
C LEU A 63 3.84 -17.86 5.38
N LEU A 64 3.09 -16.83 4.98
CA LEU A 64 2.68 -15.74 5.87
C LEU A 64 1.62 -16.17 6.89
N LYS A 65 0.74 -17.12 6.57
CA LYS A 65 -0.21 -17.71 7.53
C LYS A 65 0.51 -18.46 8.65
N VAL A 66 1.58 -19.18 8.31
CA VAL A 66 2.42 -19.95 9.25
C VAL A 66 3.40 -19.06 10.02
N GLY A 67 3.53 -17.77 9.68
CA GLY A 67 4.46 -16.83 10.34
C GLY A 67 5.93 -16.99 9.91
N LYS A 68 6.21 -17.65 8.77
CA LYS A 68 7.58 -17.85 8.26
C LYS A 68 8.01 -16.73 7.31
N ASP A 69 8.06 -15.49 7.80
CA ASP A 69 8.34 -14.28 7.01
C ASP A 69 9.68 -14.30 6.26
N LYS A 70 10.73 -14.83 6.91
CA LYS A 70 12.07 -14.93 6.31
C LYS A 70 12.08 -15.88 5.11
N ARG A 71 11.33 -16.98 5.16
CA ARG A 71 11.16 -17.91 4.03
C ARG A 71 10.30 -17.30 2.93
N ALA A 72 9.23 -16.58 3.29
CA ALA A 72 8.40 -15.84 2.32
C ALA A 72 9.24 -14.81 1.55
N LEU A 73 10.10 -14.05 2.23
CA LEU A 73 11.02 -13.10 1.59
C LEU A 73 12.05 -13.77 0.67
N LYS A 74 12.62 -14.90 1.07
CA LYS A 74 13.53 -15.66 0.19
C LYS A 74 12.82 -16.13 -1.08
N LEU A 75 11.59 -16.65 -0.97
CA LEU A 75 10.80 -17.08 -2.12
C LEU A 75 10.44 -15.90 -3.03
N ALA A 76 9.98 -14.79 -2.45
CA ALA A 76 9.65 -13.57 -3.21
C ALA A 76 10.88 -12.97 -3.90
N LYS A 77 12.04 -12.95 -3.24
CA LYS A 77 13.31 -12.50 -3.85
C LYS A 77 13.73 -13.41 -5.00
N ARG A 78 13.61 -14.73 -4.85
CA ARG A 78 13.91 -15.69 -5.93
C ARG A 78 13.00 -15.53 -7.15
N LYS A 79 11.75 -15.08 -6.96
CA LYS A 79 10.78 -14.87 -8.04
C LYS A 79 10.82 -13.47 -8.67
N LEU A 80 11.06 -12.41 -7.89
CA LEU A 80 11.04 -11.01 -8.32
C LEU A 80 12.44 -10.39 -8.52
N GLY A 81 13.49 -11.11 -8.15
CA GLY A 81 14.90 -10.73 -8.25
C GLY A 81 15.39 -9.82 -7.12
N THR A 82 14.79 -8.64 -6.99
CA THR A 82 15.29 -7.59 -6.07
C THR A 82 14.62 -7.61 -4.70
N HIS A 83 15.38 -7.21 -3.66
CA HIS A 83 14.88 -7.19 -2.29
C HIS A 83 13.78 -6.13 -2.06
N LYS A 84 13.87 -4.96 -2.73
CA LYS A 84 12.84 -3.91 -2.65
C LYS A 84 11.49 -4.39 -3.19
N ARG A 85 11.50 -5.08 -4.35
CA ARG A 85 10.28 -5.66 -4.94
C ARG A 85 9.72 -6.80 -4.07
N ALA A 86 10.58 -7.64 -3.52
CA ALA A 86 10.17 -8.72 -2.62
C ALA A 86 9.48 -8.19 -1.35
N LYS A 87 10.04 -7.16 -0.71
CA LYS A 87 9.41 -6.48 0.44
C LYS A 87 8.05 -5.91 0.06
N LYS A 88 7.96 -5.19 -1.06
CA LYS A 88 6.70 -4.64 -1.55
C LYS A 88 5.65 -5.73 -1.74
N LYS A 89 6.02 -6.86 -2.36
CA LYS A 89 5.09 -7.97 -2.59
C LYS A 89 4.66 -8.67 -1.29
N ARG A 90 5.57 -8.81 -0.33
CA ARG A 90 5.22 -9.30 1.02
C ARG A 90 4.18 -8.42 1.68
N GLU A 91 4.37 -7.10 1.68
CA GLU A 91 3.40 -6.16 2.26
C GLU A 91 2.05 -6.20 1.55
N GLU A 92 2.04 -6.35 0.21
CA GLU A 92 0.80 -6.56 -0.55
C GLU A 92 0.06 -7.82 -0.07
N MET A 93 0.74 -8.97 0.04
CA MET A 93 0.11 -10.24 0.47
C MET A 93 -0.31 -10.20 1.95
N ALA A 94 0.47 -9.56 2.81
CA ALA A 94 0.09 -9.33 4.21
C ALA A 94 -1.16 -8.44 4.31
N GLY A 95 -1.26 -7.42 3.46
CA GLY A 95 -2.44 -6.56 3.34
C GLY A 95 -3.69 -7.33 2.93
N VAL A 96 -3.57 -8.27 1.98
CA VAL A 96 -4.67 -9.17 1.59
C VAL A 96 -5.14 -10.00 2.79
N LEU A 97 -4.22 -10.63 3.53
CA LEU A 97 -4.57 -11.43 4.71
C LEU A 97 -5.27 -10.59 5.79
N ARG A 98 -4.82 -9.35 6.03
CA ARG A 98 -5.48 -8.43 6.96
C ARG A 98 -6.90 -8.09 6.51
N LYS A 99 -7.11 -7.82 5.22
CA LYS A 99 -8.45 -7.57 4.66
C LYS A 99 -9.36 -8.78 4.86
N MET A 100 -8.89 -9.98 4.51
CA MET A 100 -9.67 -11.22 4.68
C MET A 100 -10.00 -11.49 6.16
N ARG A 101 -9.06 -11.27 7.08
CA ARG A 101 -9.32 -11.41 8.53
C ARG A 101 -10.34 -10.40 9.02
N LYS A 102 -10.24 -9.14 8.57
CA LYS A 102 -11.18 -8.08 8.95
C LYS A 102 -12.59 -8.38 8.45
N THR A 103 -12.77 -8.76 7.18
CA THR A 103 -14.11 -9.10 6.64
C THR A 103 -14.74 -10.27 7.39
N VAL A 104 -13.96 -11.28 7.76
CA VAL A 104 -14.45 -12.42 8.55
C VAL A 104 -14.78 -12.01 9.99
N PHE A 105 -13.96 -11.15 10.60
CA PHE A 105 -14.20 -10.63 11.95
C PHE A 105 -15.47 -9.77 11.98
N ASP A 106 -15.62 -8.82 11.05
CA ASP A 106 -16.78 -7.93 10.96
C ASP A 106 -18.07 -8.74 10.75
N ALA A 107 -18.04 -9.79 9.92
CA ALA A 107 -19.19 -10.69 9.72
C ALA A 107 -19.52 -11.52 10.98
N LYS A 108 -18.52 -12.06 11.67
CA LYS A 108 -18.72 -12.81 12.92
C LYS A 108 -19.23 -11.92 14.06
N PHE A 109 -18.69 -10.71 14.17
CA PHE A 109 -19.11 -9.72 15.15
C PHE A 109 -20.56 -9.28 14.88
N PHE A 110 -20.92 -9.03 13.62
CA PHE A 110 -22.28 -8.66 13.22
C PHE A 110 -23.31 -9.77 13.56
N PHE A 111 -23.01 -11.03 13.24
CA PHE A 111 -23.90 -12.16 13.55
C PHE A 111 -24.00 -12.45 15.05
N SER A 112 -22.94 -12.15 15.81
CA SER A 112 -22.91 -12.35 17.27
C SER A 112 -23.53 -11.20 18.07
N SER A 113 -23.70 -10.01 17.48
CA SER A 113 -24.18 -8.80 18.20
C SER A 113 -25.65 -8.48 17.96
N GLY A 114 -26.36 -9.26 17.14
CA GLY A 114 -27.79 -9.05 16.86
C GLY A 114 -28.11 -7.72 16.15
N LEU A 115 -27.10 -7.00 15.67
CA LEU A 115 -27.26 -5.77 14.91
C LEU A 115 -27.86 -6.09 13.54
N SER A 116 -28.95 -5.41 13.16
CA SER A 116 -29.63 -5.59 11.87
C SER A 116 -29.01 -4.74 10.74
N LYS A 117 -28.06 -3.85 11.05
CA LYS A 117 -27.47 -2.89 10.10
C LYS A 117 -25.94 -2.95 10.11
N TRP A 118 -25.35 -3.36 8.98
CA TRP A 118 -23.89 -3.46 8.78
C TRP A 118 -23.23 -2.08 8.99
N PRO A 119 -22.17 -1.96 9.81
CA PRO A 119 -21.49 -0.69 9.98
C PRO A 119 -20.60 -0.39 8.76
N TYR A 120 -21.01 0.65 8.02
CA TYR A 120 -20.23 1.48 7.09
C TYR A 120 -19.27 0.77 6.11
N ASN A 121 -19.67 0.73 4.83
CA ASN A 121 -18.83 0.33 3.72
C ASN A 121 -17.97 1.52 3.21
N PRO A 122 -16.65 1.56 3.47
CA PRO A 122 -15.79 2.70 3.10
C PRO A 122 -15.57 2.84 1.58
N HIS A 123 -16.10 1.93 0.75
CA HIS A 123 -16.00 1.97 -0.70
C HIS A 123 -17.24 2.52 -1.42
N LYS A 124 -18.38 2.64 -0.72
CA LYS A 124 -19.62 3.21 -1.27
C LYS A 124 -19.95 4.46 -0.45
N ASN A 125 -19.71 5.65 -0.99
CA ASN A 125 -20.23 6.92 -0.44
C ASN A 125 -21.75 6.99 -0.62
N SER A 126 -22.49 6.03 -0.05
CA SER A 126 -23.94 6.00 -0.04
C SER A 126 -24.41 5.06 1.07
N LEU A 127 -25.24 5.58 1.98
CA LEU A 127 -26.14 4.76 2.77
C LEU A 127 -27.06 4.05 1.77
N LEU A 128 -26.93 2.74 1.62
CA LEU A 128 -28.02 1.96 1.02
C LEU A 128 -29.06 1.80 2.12
N GLU A 129 -30.05 2.71 2.11
CA GLU A 129 -31.36 2.40 2.68
C GLU A 129 -31.92 1.23 1.87
N TRP A 130 -32.08 0.09 2.52
CA TRP A 130 -32.97 -0.96 2.04
C TRP A 130 -34.33 -0.67 2.67
N HIS A 131 -35.28 -0.20 1.87
CA HIS A 131 -36.69 -0.30 2.22
C HIS A 131 -37.16 -1.71 1.87
N ALA A 132 -37.65 -2.40 2.90
CA ALA A 132 -38.44 -3.64 2.96
C ALA A 132 -38.00 -4.82 2.08
#